data_AF-V4LUX7-F1
#
_entry.id   AF-V4LUX7-F1
#
_cell.length_a   1.000
_cell.length_b   1.000
_cell.length_c   1.000
_cell.angle_alpha   90.00
_cell.angle_beta   90.00
_cell.angle_gamma   90.00
#
_symmetry.space_group_name_H-M   'P 1'
#
loop_
_entity.id
_entity.type
_entity.pdbx_description
1 polymer ?
#
loop_
_entity_poly.entity_id
_entity_poly.type
_entity_poly.pdbx_seq_one_letter_code
_entity_poly.pdbx_strand_id
1 'polypeptide(L)'
;MELSSASAMFGQSSAQLVKPNIGFMGLLPRRTSIVSSSLPRFLRMESQSQPRKSLSCASAPSENVSRVNSSNSSIESARIGEVKRVTKETNVSVKINLDGNGVADSSTGIPFLDHMLDQLASHGLFDVHVRATGDVHIDDHHTNEDIALAIGTALLKALGERKGINRFGDFTAPLDEALIHVSLDLSGRPYLGYNLEIPTQRVGTYDTQLVEHFFQSLVNTSGMTLHIRQLAGENSHHIIEATFKAFARALRQATENDPRRGGSIPSSKGVLSRS
;
A
#
# COMPACT_ATOMS: atom_id res chain seq x y z
N MET A 1 50.06 -39.84 -27.41
CA MET A 1 50.68 -39.31 -28.65
C MET A 1 49.73 -39.70 -29.77
N GLU A 2 49.10 -38.84 -30.54
CA GLU A 2 49.23 -37.41 -30.81
C GLU A 2 47.84 -36.77 -30.89
N LEU A 3 47.82 -35.46 -30.65
CA LEU A 3 46.68 -34.55 -30.79
C LEU A 3 46.54 -34.14 -32.27
N SER A 4 45.30 -34.06 -32.76
CA SER A 4 44.99 -33.27 -33.96
C SER A 4 43.88 -32.27 -33.62
N SER A 5 44.21 -31.00 -33.81
CA SER A 5 43.39 -29.83 -33.50
C SER A 5 42.81 -29.27 -34.79
N ALA A 6 41.50 -29.01 -34.79
CA ALA A 6 40.81 -28.34 -35.87
C ALA A 6 40.27 -26.99 -35.36
N SER A 7 40.80 -25.91 -35.91
CA SER A 7 40.36 -24.53 -35.69
C SER A 7 39.10 -24.25 -36.51
N ALA A 8 38.08 -23.65 -35.88
CA ALA A 8 36.93 -23.09 -36.56
C ALA A 8 36.87 -21.58 -36.31
N MET A 9 37.00 -20.83 -37.41
CA MET A 9 36.86 -19.37 -37.50
C MET A 9 35.38 -19.01 -37.50
N PHE A 10 34.95 -18.12 -36.60
CA PHE A 10 33.66 -17.43 -36.71
C PHE A 10 33.88 -15.91 -36.77
N GLY A 11 33.40 -15.34 -37.86
CA GLY A 11 33.53 -13.93 -38.20
C GLY A 11 32.64 -13.02 -37.35
N GLN A 12 33.17 -11.82 -37.09
CA GLN A 12 32.44 -10.69 -36.52
C GLN A 12 31.58 -10.01 -37.60
N SER A 13 30.34 -9.68 -37.26
CA SER A 13 29.53 -8.72 -37.99
C SER A 13 28.89 -7.77 -36.98
N SER A 14 29.39 -6.54 -36.95
CA SER A 14 28.91 -5.42 -36.14
C SER A 14 28.08 -4.49 -37.02
N ALA A 15 26.76 -4.52 -36.86
CA ALA A 15 25.85 -3.57 -37.49
C ALA A 15 25.66 -2.35 -36.58
N GLN A 16 26.09 -1.18 -37.07
CA GLN A 16 25.93 0.12 -36.43
C GLN A 16 24.48 0.60 -36.56
N LEU A 17 23.87 0.98 -35.43
CA LEU A 17 22.52 1.54 -35.34
C LEU A 17 22.61 3.08 -35.41
N VAL A 18 22.11 3.67 -36.50
CA VAL A 18 22.01 5.13 -36.69
C VAL A 18 20.71 5.65 -36.06
N LYS A 19 20.80 6.59 -35.12
CA LYS A 19 19.65 7.34 -34.57
C LYS A 19 19.49 8.68 -35.29
N PRO A 20 18.28 9.09 -35.71
CA PRO A 20 18.05 10.43 -36.25
C PRO A 20 17.84 11.44 -35.12
N ASN A 21 18.50 12.58 -35.26
CA ASN A 21 18.47 13.74 -34.38
C ASN A 21 17.43 14.73 -34.95
N ILE A 22 16.29 14.92 -34.27
CA ILE A 22 15.28 15.92 -34.66
C ILE A 22 15.28 17.03 -33.62
N GLY A 23 15.91 18.15 -33.98
CA GLY A 23 15.85 19.39 -33.23
C GLY A 23 14.52 20.11 -33.45
N PHE A 24 13.89 20.53 -32.36
CA PHE A 24 12.71 21.39 -32.38
C PHE A 24 13.06 22.68 -31.62
N MET A 25 13.36 23.75 -32.37
CA MET A 25 13.39 25.13 -31.87
C MET A 25 12.13 25.83 -32.36
N GLY A 26 11.33 26.39 -31.44
CA GLY A 26 10.09 27.09 -31.77
C GLY A 26 9.45 27.82 -30.59
N LEU A 27 10.01 29.01 -30.29
CA LEU A 27 9.36 30.26 -29.85
C LEU A 27 8.00 30.19 -29.11
N LEU A 28 7.99 30.58 -27.83
CA LEU A 28 6.81 31.04 -27.08
C LEU A 28 6.89 32.57 -26.83
N PRO A 29 5.82 33.35 -27.04
CA PRO A 29 5.79 34.75 -26.62
C PRO A 29 5.28 34.91 -25.18
N ARG A 30 5.94 35.81 -24.44
CA ARG A 30 5.52 36.34 -23.14
C ARG A 30 4.25 37.20 -23.25
N ARG A 31 3.34 37.11 -22.28
CA ARG A 31 2.43 38.19 -21.86
C ARG A 31 2.09 38.03 -20.38
N THR A 32 2.67 38.87 -19.52
CA THR A 32 2.05 40.03 -18.82
C THR A 32 1.23 39.67 -17.60
N SER A 33 1.80 40.03 -16.44
CA SER A 33 1.17 40.12 -15.13
C SER A 33 0.03 41.14 -15.12
N ILE A 34 -1.09 40.78 -14.49
CA ILE A 34 -2.10 41.73 -14.02
C ILE A 34 -2.18 41.57 -12.51
N VAL A 35 -1.96 42.70 -11.83
CA VAL A 35 -2.10 42.90 -10.39
C VAL A 35 -3.46 43.55 -10.13
N SER A 36 -4.04 43.20 -8.98
CA SER A 36 -4.76 44.11 -8.07
C SER A 36 -6.27 43.95 -7.92
N SER A 37 -6.64 43.90 -6.62
CA SER A 37 -7.88 44.35 -5.98
C SER A 37 -9.13 43.50 -6.27
N SER A 38 -9.96 43.10 -5.30
CA SER A 38 -10.33 43.73 -4.03
C SER A 38 -11.17 42.75 -3.20
N LEU A 39 -10.87 42.61 -1.90
CA LEU A 39 -11.69 41.91 -0.92
C LEU A 39 -12.88 42.78 -0.45
N PRO A 40 -14.09 42.24 -0.26
CA PRO A 40 -15.09 42.87 0.56
C PRO A 40 -15.12 42.30 1.99
N ARG A 41 -15.17 43.27 2.90
CA ARG A 41 -15.32 43.29 4.36
C ARG A 41 -16.52 42.45 4.86
N PHE A 42 -16.24 41.49 5.74
CA PHE A 42 -17.25 40.71 6.48
C PHE A 42 -17.89 41.54 7.60
N LEU A 43 -19.22 41.58 7.66
CA LEU A 43 -20.02 42.20 8.72
C LEU A 43 -20.21 41.21 9.87
N ARG A 44 -19.87 41.65 11.07
CA ARG A 44 -20.03 40.97 12.36
C ARG A 44 -21.47 41.16 12.85
N MET A 45 -22.21 40.07 13.05
CA MET A 45 -23.47 40.06 13.80
C MET A 45 -23.23 39.38 15.15
N GLU A 46 -23.32 40.18 16.21
CA GLU A 46 -23.59 39.69 17.57
C GLU A 46 -25.08 39.87 17.83
N SER A 47 -25.76 38.84 18.34
CA SER A 47 -27.02 39.02 19.06
C SER A 47 -27.03 38.14 20.29
N GLN A 48 -27.06 38.80 21.43
CA GLN A 48 -27.11 38.23 22.77
C GLN A 48 -28.46 37.59 23.08
N SER A 49 -28.38 36.68 24.04
CA SER A 49 -29.39 35.87 24.70
C SER A 49 -30.51 36.66 25.39
N GLN A 50 -31.66 36.01 25.63
CA GLN A 50 -32.35 35.98 26.93
C GLN A 50 -33.34 34.79 27.05
N PRO A 51 -33.65 34.31 28.27
CA PRO A 51 -34.22 32.97 28.53
C PRO A 51 -35.70 33.00 28.94
N ARG A 52 -36.47 31.90 28.72
CA ARG A 52 -37.72 31.63 29.45
C ARG A 52 -38.01 30.15 29.71
N LYS A 53 -38.04 29.85 31.02
CA LYS A 53 -39.02 29.09 31.82
C LYS A 53 -39.31 27.61 31.51
N SER A 54 -38.88 26.81 32.48
CA SER A 54 -39.36 25.49 32.88
C SER A 54 -40.87 25.42 33.12
N LEU A 55 -41.50 24.34 32.67
CA LEU A 55 -42.73 23.78 33.22
C LEU A 55 -42.62 22.25 33.22
N SER A 56 -42.79 21.68 34.40
CA SER A 56 -42.90 20.25 34.64
C SER A 56 -44.35 19.80 34.53
N CYS A 57 -44.56 18.55 34.11
CA CYS A 57 -45.70 17.76 34.56
C CYS A 57 -45.41 16.27 34.29
N ALA A 58 -45.50 15.48 35.36
CA ALA A 58 -45.40 14.04 35.36
C ALA A 58 -46.77 13.41 35.08
N SER A 59 -46.78 12.30 34.36
CA SER A 59 -47.85 11.29 34.39
C SER A 59 -47.27 9.93 33.97
N ALA A 60 -47.52 8.92 34.81
CA ALA A 60 -47.02 7.54 34.71
C ALA A 60 -47.97 6.65 33.84
N PRO A 61 -47.78 5.32 33.75
CA PRO A 61 -47.51 4.61 32.49
C PRO A 61 -48.73 3.82 31.95
N SER A 62 -48.68 3.46 30.67
CA SER A 62 -49.57 2.46 30.06
C SER A 62 -48.82 1.62 29.03
N GLU A 63 -49.19 0.35 28.99
CA GLU A 63 -48.41 -0.79 28.52
C GLU A 63 -48.33 -0.97 27.00
N ASN A 64 -47.34 -1.79 26.62
CA ASN A 64 -47.30 -2.66 25.45
C ASN A 64 -47.39 -2.03 24.05
N VAL A 65 -46.21 -1.75 23.47
CA VAL A 65 -45.97 -2.00 22.05
C VAL A 65 -44.69 -2.82 21.89
N SER A 66 -44.91 -4.00 21.32
CA SER A 66 -44.02 -5.00 20.74
C SER A 66 -42.56 -4.61 20.44
N ARG A 67 -41.68 -5.48 20.93
CA ARG A 67 -40.35 -5.82 20.38
C ARG A 67 -40.26 -5.64 18.86
N VAL A 68 -39.28 -4.85 18.43
CA VAL A 68 -38.46 -5.15 17.25
C VAL A 68 -37.01 -5.08 17.69
N ASN A 69 -36.45 -6.23 18.08
CA ASN A 69 -35.01 -6.42 18.15
C ASN A 69 -34.51 -6.50 16.70
N SER A 70 -34.02 -5.39 16.16
CA SER A 70 -33.29 -5.37 14.90
C SER A 70 -31.91 -4.78 15.13
N SER A 71 -31.07 -5.55 15.81
CA SER A 71 -29.62 -5.42 15.73
C SER A 71 -29.02 -6.82 15.64
N ASN A 72 -29.36 -7.54 14.56
CA ASN A 72 -28.47 -8.56 14.04
C ASN A 72 -27.28 -7.81 13.38
N SER A 73 -26.43 -7.21 14.20
CA SER A 73 -25.04 -7.05 13.79
C SER A 73 -24.45 -8.45 13.88
N SER A 74 -24.48 -9.19 12.78
CA SER A 74 -23.56 -10.30 12.61
C SER A 74 -22.18 -9.76 12.96
N ILE A 75 -21.63 -10.19 14.08
CA ILE A 75 -20.23 -9.96 14.40
C ILE A 75 -19.49 -10.74 13.31
N GLU A 76 -19.21 -10.09 12.18
CA GLU A 76 -18.28 -10.66 11.22
C GLU A 76 -16.95 -10.80 11.95
N SER A 77 -16.50 -12.04 12.11
CA SER A 77 -15.21 -12.33 12.70
C SER A 77 -14.15 -11.61 11.88
N ALA A 78 -13.26 -10.87 12.55
CA ALA A 78 -12.19 -10.10 11.90
C ALA A 78 -11.37 -10.98 10.94
N ARG A 79 -11.06 -10.44 9.76
CA ARG A 79 -10.27 -11.13 8.73
C ARG A 79 -8.79 -11.12 9.09
N ILE A 80 -8.36 -12.20 9.73
CA ILE A 80 -7.00 -12.35 10.25
C ILE A 80 -6.24 -13.43 9.48
N GLY A 81 -5.01 -13.09 9.09
CA GLY A 81 -4.06 -14.02 8.51
C GLY A 81 -2.82 -14.16 9.38
N GLU A 82 -2.45 -15.40 9.71
CA GLU A 82 -1.27 -15.73 10.50
C GLU A 82 -0.32 -16.65 9.74
N VAL A 83 0.97 -16.35 9.78
CA VAL A 83 2.03 -17.08 9.09
C VAL A 83 3.25 -17.18 9.98
N LYS A 84 3.79 -18.39 10.10
CA LYS A 84 5.13 -18.64 10.63
C LYS A 84 5.96 -19.32 9.55
N ARG A 85 7.14 -18.79 9.27
CA ARG A 85 8.06 -19.28 8.23
C ARG A 85 9.46 -19.39 8.85
N VAL A 86 10.10 -20.55 8.68
CA VAL A 86 11.42 -20.83 9.25
C VAL A 86 12.31 -21.44 8.17
N THR A 87 13.49 -20.87 7.97
CA THR A 87 14.56 -21.39 7.10
C THR A 87 15.85 -21.47 7.91
N LYS A 88 16.98 -21.73 7.22
CA LYS A 88 18.32 -21.62 7.83
C LYS A 88 18.79 -20.18 7.96
N GLU A 89 18.22 -19.27 7.17
CA GLU A 89 18.60 -17.85 7.11
C GLU A 89 17.73 -17.02 8.05
N THR A 90 16.42 -17.31 8.13
CA THR A 90 15.45 -16.49 8.86
C THR A 90 14.41 -17.29 9.65
N ASN A 91 13.82 -16.64 10.64
CA ASN A 91 12.64 -17.09 11.37
C ASN A 91 11.67 -15.92 11.49
N VAL A 92 10.53 -16.02 10.82
CA VAL A 92 9.57 -14.94 10.63
C VAL A 92 8.20 -15.38 11.12
N SER A 93 7.55 -14.51 11.91
CA SER A 93 6.16 -14.65 12.35
C SER A 93 5.40 -13.38 12.02
N VAL A 94 4.28 -13.52 11.32
CA VAL A 94 3.41 -12.41 10.89
C VAL A 94 1.97 -12.70 11.28
N LYS A 95 1.29 -11.68 11.82
CA LYS A 95 -0.16 -11.64 11.98
C LYS A 95 -0.69 -10.32 11.45
N ILE A 96 -1.65 -10.39 10.53
CA ILE A 96 -2.31 -9.22 9.95
C ILE A 96 -3.81 -9.33 10.18
N ASN A 97 -4.41 -8.27 10.74
CA ASN A 97 -5.85 -8.07 10.76
C ASN A 97 -6.24 -7.02 9.71
N LEU A 98 -7.04 -7.41 8.72
CA LEU A 98 -7.53 -6.49 7.69
C LEU A 98 -8.59 -5.52 8.23
N ASP A 99 -9.30 -5.92 9.28
CA ASP A 99 -10.37 -5.17 9.93
C ASP A 99 -9.88 -4.61 11.28
N GLY A 100 -8.65 -4.06 11.27
CA GLY A 100 -7.95 -3.59 12.44
C GLY A 100 -8.25 -2.16 12.83
N ASN A 101 -7.43 -1.65 13.76
CA ASN A 101 -7.45 -0.26 14.23
C ASN A 101 -6.14 0.49 13.98
N GLY A 102 -5.23 -0.10 13.20
CA GLY A 102 -3.91 0.47 12.91
C GLY A 102 -2.87 0.19 13.99
N VAL A 103 -2.99 -0.93 14.73
CA VAL A 103 -1.99 -1.32 15.72
C VAL A 103 -0.71 -1.76 15.01
N ALA A 104 0.41 -1.09 15.30
CA ALA A 104 1.71 -1.44 14.78
C ALA A 104 2.56 -2.08 15.88
N ASP A 105 3.03 -3.30 15.63
CA ASP A 105 3.91 -4.05 16.53
C ASP A 105 4.90 -4.87 15.69
N SER A 106 5.85 -4.18 15.07
CA SER A 106 6.87 -4.77 14.21
C SER A 106 8.24 -4.72 14.86
N SER A 107 8.94 -5.85 14.85
CA SER A 107 10.34 -5.97 15.28
C SER A 107 11.04 -6.94 14.33
N THR A 108 11.63 -6.39 13.27
CA THR A 108 12.21 -7.14 12.16
C THR A 108 13.72 -7.34 12.26
N GLY A 109 14.39 -6.54 13.10
CA GLY A 109 15.85 -6.42 13.09
C GLY A 109 16.36 -5.40 12.07
N ILE A 110 15.48 -4.80 11.27
CA ILE A 110 15.77 -3.75 10.28
C ILE A 110 14.96 -2.49 10.66
N PRO A 111 15.54 -1.53 11.41
CA PRO A 111 14.76 -0.44 12.01
C PRO A 111 13.99 0.43 11.00
N PHE A 112 14.54 0.64 9.80
CA PHE A 112 13.84 1.42 8.77
C PHE A 112 12.63 0.65 8.21
N LEU A 113 12.72 -0.68 8.07
CA LEU A 113 11.59 -1.50 7.65
C LEU A 113 10.51 -1.54 8.72
N ASP A 114 10.87 -1.56 10.01
CA ASP A 114 9.92 -1.44 11.12
C ASP A 114 9.09 -0.15 10.97
N HIS A 115 9.77 0.99 10.76
CA HIS A 115 9.11 2.29 10.52
C HIS A 115 8.18 2.27 9.29
N MET A 116 8.55 1.56 8.22
CA MET A 116 7.71 1.41 7.03
C MET A 116 6.46 0.54 7.29
N LEU A 117 6.59 -0.52 8.10
CA LEU A 117 5.46 -1.36 8.51
C LEU A 117 4.51 -0.61 9.46
N ASP A 118 5.02 0.34 10.25
CA ASP A 118 4.19 1.24 11.05
C ASP A 118 3.32 2.14 10.14
N GLN A 119 3.84 2.60 9.01
CA GLN A 119 3.04 3.36 8.04
C GLN A 119 1.93 2.51 7.41
N LEU A 120 2.22 1.23 7.13
CA LEU A 120 1.24 0.28 6.64
C LEU A 120 0.08 0.12 7.63
N ALA A 121 0.39 -0.08 8.91
CA ALA A 121 -0.62 -0.18 9.96
C ALA A 121 -1.42 1.12 10.11
N SER A 122 -0.72 2.24 10.34
CA SER A 122 -1.35 3.53 10.67
C SER A 122 -2.27 4.05 9.56
N HIS A 123 -1.82 3.97 8.30
CA HIS A 123 -2.60 4.52 7.18
C HIS A 123 -3.57 3.51 6.55
N GLY A 124 -3.29 2.21 6.71
CA GLY A 124 -4.17 1.14 6.26
C GLY A 124 -5.25 0.77 7.27
N LEU A 125 -5.09 1.17 8.54
CA LEU A 125 -5.84 0.66 9.70
C LEU A 125 -5.72 -0.86 9.89
N PHE A 126 -4.64 -1.44 9.41
CA PHE A 126 -4.35 -2.85 9.65
C PHE A 126 -3.71 -3.01 11.02
N ASP A 127 -4.05 -4.07 11.75
CA ASP A 127 -3.21 -4.48 12.87
C ASP A 127 -2.08 -5.34 12.30
N VAL A 128 -0.84 -4.87 12.43
CA VAL A 128 0.35 -5.46 11.82
C VAL A 128 1.30 -5.88 12.93
N HIS A 129 1.42 -7.20 13.13
CA HIS A 129 2.38 -7.78 14.05
C HIS A 129 3.42 -8.56 13.26
N VAL A 130 4.68 -8.15 13.40
CA VAL A 130 5.82 -8.82 12.75
C VAL A 130 6.92 -9.09 13.77
N ARG A 131 7.42 -10.32 13.79
CA ARG A 131 8.66 -10.70 14.47
C ARG A 131 9.56 -11.40 13.47
N ALA A 132 10.79 -10.93 13.34
CA ALA A 132 11.80 -11.63 12.55
C ALA A 132 13.14 -11.66 13.27
N THR A 133 13.84 -12.76 13.09
CA THR A 133 15.27 -12.88 13.32
C THR A 133 15.89 -13.46 12.07
N GLY A 134 16.98 -12.89 11.59
CA GLY A 134 17.69 -13.41 10.43
C GLY A 134 19.17 -13.04 10.44
N ASP A 135 19.85 -13.37 9.37
CA ASP A 135 21.28 -13.19 9.14
C ASP A 135 21.66 -11.77 8.73
N VAL A 136 21.09 -10.75 9.39
CA VAL A 136 21.35 -9.30 9.14
C VAL A 136 22.82 -8.86 9.25
N HIS A 137 23.69 -9.73 9.77
CA HIS A 137 25.14 -9.53 9.83
C HIS A 137 25.84 -9.82 8.48
N ILE A 138 25.16 -10.54 7.57
CA ILE A 138 25.57 -10.73 6.18
C ILE A 138 25.06 -9.53 5.37
N ASP A 139 23.74 -9.40 5.27
CA ASP A 139 23.01 -8.24 4.77
C ASP A 139 21.52 -8.30 5.19
N ASP A 140 20.75 -7.26 4.85
CA ASP A 140 19.33 -7.18 5.17
C ASP A 140 18.43 -8.02 4.22
N HIS A 141 18.99 -8.65 3.18
CA HIS A 141 18.25 -9.18 2.03
C HIS A 141 17.29 -10.30 2.41
N HIS A 142 17.80 -11.39 3.00
CA HIS A 142 16.98 -12.55 3.35
C HIS A 142 15.89 -12.16 4.35
N THR A 143 16.25 -11.35 5.35
CA THR A 143 15.29 -10.88 6.36
C THR A 143 14.17 -10.06 5.72
N ASN A 144 14.50 -9.08 4.88
CA ASN A 144 13.53 -8.25 4.16
C ASN A 144 12.61 -9.09 3.24
N GLU A 145 13.20 -9.98 2.44
CA GLU A 145 12.46 -10.85 1.52
C GLU A 145 11.48 -11.74 2.28
N ASP A 146 11.95 -12.44 3.31
CA ASP A 146 11.16 -13.44 4.00
C ASP A 146 10.02 -12.84 4.83
N ILE A 147 10.21 -11.61 5.33
CA ILE A 147 9.14 -10.79 5.90
C ILE A 147 8.09 -10.48 4.84
N ALA A 148 8.49 -10.00 3.67
CA ALA A 148 7.55 -9.69 2.59
C ALA A 148 6.77 -10.93 2.11
N LEU A 149 7.44 -12.07 1.95
CA LEU A 149 6.81 -13.34 1.59
C LEU A 149 5.77 -13.77 2.64
N ALA A 150 6.10 -13.63 3.93
CA ALA A 150 5.20 -13.97 5.03
C ALA A 150 4.01 -13.00 5.11
N ILE A 151 4.23 -11.70 4.95
CA ILE A 151 3.18 -10.68 4.86
C ILE A 151 2.23 -10.98 3.71
N GLY A 152 2.74 -11.21 2.49
CA GLY A 152 1.88 -11.51 1.35
C GLY A 152 1.07 -12.80 1.55
N THR A 153 1.64 -13.81 2.21
CA THR A 153 0.91 -15.04 2.58
C THR A 153 -0.15 -14.78 3.65
N ALA A 154 0.12 -13.91 4.63
CA ALA A 154 -0.85 -13.53 5.65
C ALA A 154 -2.02 -12.76 5.03
N LEU A 155 -1.75 -11.82 4.11
CA LEU A 155 -2.78 -11.12 3.33
C LEU A 155 -3.64 -12.10 2.54
N LEU A 156 -3.03 -13.06 1.85
CA LEU A 156 -3.76 -14.08 1.09
C LEU A 156 -4.72 -14.88 1.99
N LYS A 157 -4.25 -15.30 3.18
CA LYS A 157 -5.07 -16.02 4.15
C LYS A 157 -6.21 -15.17 4.68
N ALA A 158 -5.92 -13.93 5.08
CA ALA A 158 -6.91 -13.00 5.61
C ALA A 158 -8.00 -12.66 4.59
N LEU A 159 -7.63 -12.55 3.31
CA LEU A 159 -8.57 -12.27 2.21
C LEU A 159 -9.54 -13.42 1.91
N GLY A 160 -9.18 -14.66 2.23
CA GLY A 160 -9.99 -15.84 1.96
C GLY A 160 -10.47 -15.90 0.50
N GLU A 161 -11.79 -16.03 0.32
CA GLU A 161 -12.44 -16.12 -1.00
C GLU A 161 -12.54 -14.78 -1.75
N ARG A 162 -12.13 -13.65 -1.15
CA ARG A 162 -12.21 -12.31 -1.76
C ARG A 162 -13.63 -11.90 -2.17
N LYS A 163 -14.63 -12.43 -1.49
CA LYS A 163 -16.04 -12.07 -1.64
C LYS A 163 -16.34 -10.76 -0.91
N GLY A 164 -17.33 -10.01 -1.39
CA GLY A 164 -17.78 -8.75 -0.79
C GLY A 164 -16.83 -7.56 -0.86
N ILE A 165 -15.54 -7.73 -1.18
CA ILE A 165 -14.57 -6.62 -1.20
C ILE A 165 -14.68 -5.74 -2.46
N ASN A 166 -14.14 -4.52 -2.37
CA ASN A 166 -13.94 -3.58 -3.49
C ASN A 166 -13.00 -4.12 -4.59
N ARG A 167 -12.03 -4.97 -4.22
CA ARG A 167 -11.01 -5.60 -5.08
C ARG A 167 -9.94 -4.64 -5.61
N PHE A 168 -10.32 -3.44 -6.05
CA PHE A 168 -9.41 -2.44 -6.58
C PHE A 168 -9.14 -1.34 -5.55
N GLY A 169 -7.89 -0.89 -5.53
CA GLY A 169 -7.43 0.20 -4.68
C GLY A 169 -6.55 1.14 -5.47
N ASP A 170 -6.73 2.44 -5.28
CA ASP A 170 -6.00 3.48 -6.00
C ASP A 170 -5.78 4.69 -5.09
N PHE A 171 -4.52 5.07 -4.87
CA PHE A 171 -4.19 6.19 -4.01
C PHE A 171 -2.86 6.83 -4.39
N THR A 172 -2.79 8.16 -4.29
CA THR A 172 -1.54 8.91 -4.41
C THR A 172 -1.25 9.60 -3.09
N ALA A 173 -0.07 9.37 -2.52
CA ALA A 173 0.36 10.00 -1.28
C ALA A 173 1.58 10.90 -1.52
N PRO A 174 1.55 12.15 -1.04
CA PRO A 174 2.75 12.95 -0.94
C PRO A 174 3.51 12.68 0.36
N LEU A 175 4.79 13.02 0.37
CA LEU A 175 5.54 13.36 1.57
C LEU A 175 6.55 14.43 1.18
N ASP A 176 6.31 15.64 1.65
CA ASP A 176 7.03 16.85 1.23
C ASP A 176 7.13 16.95 -0.30
N GLU A 177 8.32 16.88 -0.88
CA GLU A 177 8.54 16.95 -2.34
C GLU A 177 8.27 15.63 -3.08
N ALA A 178 8.19 14.51 -2.36
CA ALA A 178 7.88 13.21 -2.95
C ALA A 178 6.39 13.05 -3.20
N LEU A 179 6.06 12.38 -4.31
CA LEU A 179 4.69 12.06 -4.69
C LEU A 179 4.65 10.69 -5.35
N ILE A 180 3.99 9.74 -4.68
CA ILE A 180 3.92 8.35 -5.13
C ILE A 180 2.47 7.94 -5.37
N HIS A 181 2.22 7.33 -6.51
CA HIS A 181 0.95 6.75 -6.89
C HIS A 181 1.00 5.23 -6.81
N VAL A 182 0.06 4.63 -6.09
CA VAL A 182 -0.13 3.18 -6.01
C VAL A 182 -1.51 2.81 -6.51
N SER A 183 -1.56 1.81 -7.40
CA SER A 183 -2.79 1.19 -7.88
C SER A 183 -2.65 -0.33 -7.80
N LEU A 184 -3.68 -1.01 -7.30
CA LEU A 184 -3.64 -2.46 -7.10
C LEU A 184 -4.97 -3.14 -7.37
N ASP A 185 -4.87 -4.41 -7.79
CA ASP A 185 -5.98 -5.35 -7.98
C ASP A 185 -5.68 -6.61 -7.15
N LEU A 186 -6.59 -6.96 -6.23
CA LEU A 186 -6.57 -8.22 -5.48
C LEU A 186 -6.98 -9.40 -6.37
N SER A 187 -6.19 -9.61 -7.41
CA SER A 187 -6.59 -10.25 -8.66
C SER A 187 -6.44 -11.77 -8.69
N GLY A 188 -5.58 -12.29 -7.80
CA GLY A 188 -5.10 -13.66 -7.79
C GLY A 188 -3.81 -13.84 -8.60
N ARG A 189 -3.40 -12.81 -9.37
CA ARG A 189 -2.28 -12.88 -10.31
C ARG A 189 -1.12 -12.01 -9.80
N PRO A 190 0.03 -12.60 -9.45
CA PRO A 190 1.18 -11.85 -8.98
C PRO A 190 1.77 -11.01 -10.11
N TYR A 191 1.90 -9.71 -9.90
CA TYR A 191 2.56 -8.80 -10.82
C TYR A 191 3.00 -7.53 -10.09
N LEU A 192 4.20 -7.04 -10.37
CA LEU A 192 4.70 -5.75 -9.91
C LEU A 192 5.09 -4.89 -11.12
N GLY A 193 4.50 -3.70 -11.21
CA GLY A 193 5.04 -2.59 -11.99
C GLY A 193 5.65 -1.57 -11.04
N TYR A 194 6.94 -1.28 -11.19
CA TYR A 194 7.69 -0.44 -10.26
C TYR A 194 8.62 0.50 -11.06
N ASN A 195 8.68 1.78 -10.67
CA ASN A 195 9.58 2.75 -11.32
C ASN A 195 10.20 3.75 -10.33
N LEU A 196 10.29 3.40 -9.04
CA LEU A 196 10.91 4.34 -8.09
C LEU A 196 12.38 4.53 -8.46
N GLU A 197 12.80 5.78 -8.50
CA GLU A 197 14.18 6.20 -8.67
C GLU A 197 14.66 6.74 -7.32
N ILE A 198 15.28 5.87 -6.53
CA ILE A 198 15.76 6.19 -5.18
C ILE A 198 17.25 6.59 -5.27
N PRO A 199 17.61 7.87 -5.06
CA PRO A 199 18.94 8.37 -5.44
C PRO A 199 20.07 8.01 -4.48
N THR A 200 19.77 7.51 -3.28
CA THR A 200 20.79 7.00 -2.34
C THR A 200 20.74 5.48 -2.26
N GLN A 201 21.90 4.85 -2.05
CA GLN A 201 22.03 3.40 -1.86
C GLN A 201 21.50 2.92 -0.50
N ARG A 202 21.47 3.83 0.49
CA ARG A 202 21.07 3.53 1.86
C ARG A 202 20.17 4.63 2.41
N VAL A 203 19.23 4.24 3.28
CA VAL A 203 18.51 5.14 4.21
C VAL A 203 18.74 4.61 5.62
N GLY A 204 19.49 5.37 6.42
CA GLY A 204 20.09 4.82 7.63
C GLY A 204 21.03 3.67 7.27
N THR A 205 20.76 2.47 7.78
CA THR A 205 21.48 1.24 7.42
C THR A 205 20.78 0.41 6.34
N TYR A 206 19.54 0.74 5.97
CA TYR A 206 18.73 -0.09 5.07
C TYR A 206 19.09 0.13 3.61
N ASP A 207 19.33 -0.96 2.88
CA ASP A 207 19.66 -0.95 1.46
C ASP A 207 18.43 -0.64 0.59
N THR A 208 18.51 0.42 -0.22
CA THR A 208 17.34 0.92 -0.96
C THR A 208 16.90 0.02 -2.11
N GLN A 209 17.75 -0.90 -2.57
CA GLN A 209 17.36 -1.92 -3.54
C GLN A 209 16.31 -2.88 -2.97
N LEU A 210 16.29 -3.04 -1.64
CA LEU A 210 15.38 -3.97 -0.97
C LEU A 210 13.92 -3.51 -0.97
N VAL A 211 13.65 -2.24 -1.30
CA VAL A 211 12.29 -1.71 -1.42
C VAL A 211 11.55 -2.39 -2.57
N GLU A 212 12.16 -2.48 -3.75
CA GLU A 212 11.57 -3.17 -4.89
C GLU A 212 11.39 -4.66 -4.59
N HIS A 213 12.42 -5.29 -4.03
CA HIS A 213 12.38 -6.70 -3.62
C HIS A 213 11.27 -6.98 -2.60
N PHE A 214 11.04 -6.09 -1.63
CA PHE A 214 9.97 -6.23 -0.66
C PHE A 214 8.61 -6.32 -1.36
N PHE A 215 8.29 -5.36 -2.24
CA PHE A 215 7.01 -5.38 -2.95
C PHE A 215 6.90 -6.56 -3.93
N GLN A 216 8.00 -6.94 -4.59
CA GLN A 216 8.02 -8.08 -5.51
C GLN A 216 7.69 -9.38 -4.77
N SER A 217 8.32 -9.61 -3.61
CA SER A 217 8.08 -10.78 -2.78
C SER A 217 6.67 -10.79 -2.18
N LEU A 218 6.17 -9.63 -1.76
CA LEU A 218 4.80 -9.47 -1.26
C LEU A 218 3.76 -9.85 -2.33
N VAL A 219 3.90 -9.36 -3.58
CA VAL A 219 2.93 -9.68 -4.64
C VAL A 219 2.96 -11.16 -5.03
N ASN A 220 4.16 -11.76 -5.03
CA ASN A 220 4.36 -13.17 -5.36
C ASN A 220 3.58 -14.10 -4.42
N THR A 221 3.50 -13.77 -3.13
CA THR A 221 2.79 -14.58 -2.13
C THR A 221 1.33 -14.18 -1.88
N SER A 222 0.98 -12.92 -2.08
CA SER A 222 -0.42 -12.45 -1.97
C SER A 222 -1.28 -12.76 -3.20
N GLY A 223 -0.66 -12.91 -4.37
CA GLY A 223 -1.39 -13.01 -5.64
C GLY A 223 -2.11 -11.70 -5.96
N MET A 224 -1.39 -10.58 -5.84
CA MET A 224 -1.87 -9.23 -6.14
C MET A 224 -1.17 -8.70 -7.40
N THR A 225 -1.90 -7.92 -8.18
CA THR A 225 -1.33 -7.05 -9.20
C THR A 225 -1.12 -5.68 -8.58
N LEU A 226 0.11 -5.17 -8.57
CA LEU A 226 0.50 -3.92 -7.91
C LEU A 226 1.30 -3.04 -8.87
N HIS A 227 0.94 -1.77 -8.94
CA HIS A 227 1.70 -0.73 -9.62
C HIS A 227 2.11 0.36 -8.64
N ILE A 228 3.40 0.68 -8.61
CA ILE A 228 3.98 1.77 -7.82
C ILE A 228 4.67 2.73 -8.78
N ARG A 229 4.23 3.99 -8.76
CA ARG A 229 4.73 5.03 -9.66
C ARG A 229 5.26 6.24 -8.90
N GLN A 230 6.53 6.58 -9.10
CA GLN A 230 7.08 7.87 -8.70
C GLN A 230 6.61 8.95 -9.68
N LEU A 231 6.01 10.01 -9.14
CA LEU A 231 5.58 11.19 -9.90
C LEU A 231 6.50 12.39 -9.64
N ALA A 232 7.03 12.47 -8.42
CA ALA A 232 8.03 13.43 -7.96
C ALA A 232 8.77 12.86 -6.74
N GLY A 233 9.93 13.44 -6.41
CA GLY A 233 10.69 13.12 -5.20
C GLY A 233 12.19 13.18 -5.40
N GLU A 234 12.92 13.62 -4.38
CA GLU A 234 14.38 13.69 -4.38
C GLU A 234 14.96 13.01 -3.14
N ASN A 235 14.34 13.17 -1.97
CA ASN A 235 14.79 12.52 -0.77
C ASN A 235 14.36 11.04 -0.74
N SER A 236 15.33 10.13 -0.63
CA SER A 236 15.09 8.68 -0.60
C SER A 236 14.14 8.24 0.51
N HIS A 237 14.23 8.82 1.71
CA HIS A 237 13.31 8.53 2.80
C HIS A 237 11.89 8.93 2.40
N HIS A 238 11.72 10.15 1.88
CA HIS A 238 10.41 10.68 1.50
C HIS A 238 9.75 9.83 0.40
N ILE A 239 10.51 9.42 -0.61
CA ILE A 239 10.06 8.53 -1.69
C ILE A 239 9.56 7.20 -1.13
N ILE A 240 10.33 6.54 -0.26
CA ILE A 240 9.98 5.22 0.26
C ILE A 240 8.79 5.32 1.22
N GLU A 241 8.79 6.29 2.13
CA GLU A 241 7.70 6.44 3.10
C GLU A 241 6.38 6.83 2.42
N ALA A 242 6.41 7.74 1.43
CA ALA A 242 5.25 8.05 0.60
C ALA A 242 4.73 6.80 -0.15
N THR A 243 5.62 5.91 -0.57
CA THR A 243 5.24 4.63 -1.20
C THR A 243 4.46 3.75 -0.24
N PHE A 244 4.96 3.53 0.99
CA PHE A 244 4.25 2.72 1.98
C PHE A 244 2.91 3.35 2.38
N LYS A 245 2.84 4.68 2.50
CA LYS A 245 1.59 5.42 2.76
C LYS A 245 0.57 5.24 1.64
N ALA A 246 0.98 5.38 0.38
CA ALA A 246 0.12 5.18 -0.77
C ALA A 246 -0.36 3.73 -0.88
N PHE A 247 0.55 2.77 -0.68
CA PHE A 247 0.23 1.35 -0.67
C PHE A 247 -0.76 0.99 0.43
N ALA A 248 -0.57 1.47 1.66
CA ALA A 248 -1.46 1.22 2.78
C ALA A 248 -2.90 1.68 2.50
N ARG A 249 -3.05 2.88 1.93
CA ARG A 249 -4.35 3.47 1.58
C ARG A 249 -5.03 2.73 0.43
N ALA A 250 -4.29 2.43 -0.63
CA ALA A 250 -4.81 1.66 -1.76
C ALA A 250 -5.22 0.24 -1.31
N LEU A 251 -4.39 -0.41 -0.48
CA LEU A 251 -4.70 -1.75 0.01
C LEU A 251 -5.94 -1.73 0.90
N ARG A 252 -6.04 -0.76 1.81
CA ARG A 252 -7.23 -0.57 2.64
C ARG A 252 -8.49 -0.50 1.77
N GLN A 253 -8.51 0.43 0.81
CA GLN A 253 -9.64 0.58 -0.11
C GLN A 253 -9.99 -0.74 -0.80
N ALA A 254 -9.00 -1.47 -1.33
CA ALA A 254 -9.23 -2.73 -2.04
C ALA A 254 -9.80 -3.84 -1.15
N THR A 255 -9.38 -3.87 0.12
CA THR A 255 -9.80 -4.87 1.11
C THR A 255 -11.14 -4.55 1.78
N GLU A 256 -11.59 -3.30 1.77
CA GLU A 256 -12.87 -2.90 2.37
C GLU A 256 -14.06 -3.57 1.67
N ASN A 257 -15.14 -3.75 2.43
CA ASN A 257 -16.41 -4.24 1.91
C ASN A 257 -17.02 -3.21 0.96
N ASP A 258 -17.48 -3.66 -0.21
CA ASP A 258 -18.30 -2.86 -1.10
C ASP A 258 -19.77 -3.00 -0.68
N PRO A 259 -20.40 -1.91 -0.21
CA PRO A 259 -21.74 -1.95 0.36
C PRO A 259 -22.84 -2.30 -0.66
N ARG A 260 -22.54 -2.25 -1.97
CA ARG A 260 -23.55 -2.44 -3.04
C ARG A 260 -23.53 -3.82 -3.66
N ARG A 261 -22.46 -4.61 -3.48
CA ARG A 261 -22.30 -5.89 -4.19
C ARG A 261 -22.84 -7.11 -3.46
N GLY A 262 -23.34 -6.94 -2.23
CA GLY A 262 -24.05 -7.96 -1.46
C GLY A 262 -23.24 -9.26 -1.27
N GLY A 263 -21.94 -9.17 -0.99
CA GLY A 263 -21.11 -10.35 -0.70
C GLY A 263 -20.75 -11.23 -1.90
N SER A 264 -21.09 -10.83 -3.13
CA SER A 264 -20.73 -11.61 -4.35
C SER A 264 -19.20 -11.71 -4.55
N ILE A 265 -18.73 -12.39 -5.61
CA ILE A 265 -17.30 -12.38 -6.04
C ILE A 265 -17.05 -11.29 -7.10
N PRO A 266 -16.02 -10.41 -6.97
CA PRO A 266 -15.89 -9.22 -7.82
C PRO A 266 -15.19 -9.57 -9.13
N SER A 267 -15.72 -10.56 -9.84
CA SER A 267 -15.10 -11.15 -11.02
C SER A 267 -16.16 -11.66 -11.98
N SER A 268 -16.10 -11.22 -13.24
CA SER A 268 -16.95 -11.76 -14.31
C SER A 268 -16.70 -13.24 -14.59
N LYS A 269 -15.50 -13.75 -14.25
CA LYS A 269 -15.14 -15.17 -14.36
C LYS A 269 -15.73 -16.02 -13.22
N GLY A 270 -16.36 -15.41 -12.21
CA GLY A 270 -16.92 -16.11 -11.05
C GLY A 270 -15.89 -16.61 -10.02
N VAL A 271 -14.59 -16.39 -10.25
CA VAL A 271 -13.51 -16.82 -9.34
C VAL A 271 -12.37 -15.79 -9.29
N LEU A 272 -11.71 -15.71 -8.13
CA LEU A 272 -10.41 -15.07 -7.90
C LEU A 272 -9.57 -16.06 -7.08
N SER A 273 -8.48 -16.58 -7.65
CA SER A 273 -7.60 -17.55 -6.99
C SER A 273 -6.15 -17.28 -7.37
N ARG A 274 -5.22 -17.64 -6.47
CA ARG A 274 -3.77 -17.62 -6.69
C ARG A 274 -3.23 -18.92 -7.31
N SER A 275 -4.01 -20.00 -7.26
CA SER A 275 -3.67 -21.33 -7.76
C SER A 275 -3.34 -21.37 -9.25
#